data_AF-A0AA35TGT1-F1
#
_entry.id   AF-A0AA35TGT1-F1
#
_cell.length_a   1.000
_cell.length_b   1.000
_cell.length_c   1.000
_cell.angle_alpha   90.00
_cell.angle_beta   90.00
_cell.angle_gamma   90.00
#
_symmetry.space_group_name_H-M   'P 1'
#
loop_
_entity.id
_entity.type
_entity.pdbx_description
1 polymer ?
#
loop_
_entity_poly.entity_id
_entity_poly.type
_entity_poly.pdbx_seq_one_letter_code
_entity_poly.pdbx_strand_id
1 'polypeptide(L)'
;MSVAADVSDWIDTPAPLNTNKCGERAVFSSSDTIVQRRDPDSVRYKCVCYTAHPLSPGQVWQTTVLETTITLLSGLTVGVTATLPQVVPFELLFQRSGPHEWLYRGTSLSHNGRNVSSDLPNIEFLKRHQTVGLLLTASGDLHVFINGLHVKKVASGLPVNNHLWGAVDVYGRCAKIKSELLSGGRWGWCDGLCQLLLYTKQHCGSGLEENRFFSK
;
A
#
# COMPACT_ATOMS: atom_id res chain seq x y z
N MET A 1 -16.26 -17.80 -9.41
CA MET A 1 -15.69 -16.93 -8.35
C MET A 1 -14.43 -16.30 -8.92
N SER A 2 -14.35 -14.97 -9.03
CA SER A 2 -13.08 -14.33 -9.39
C SER A 2 -12.15 -14.43 -8.18
N VAL A 3 -11.00 -15.06 -8.34
CA VAL A 3 -9.98 -15.06 -7.29
C VAL A 3 -9.47 -13.63 -7.16
N ALA A 4 -9.55 -13.05 -5.96
CA ALA A 4 -8.97 -11.74 -5.70
C ALA A 4 -7.47 -11.80 -6.01
N ALA A 5 -6.90 -10.74 -6.59
CA ALA A 5 -5.46 -10.72 -6.83
C ALA A 5 -4.71 -10.86 -5.50
N ASP A 6 -3.76 -11.80 -5.45
CA ASP A 6 -2.98 -12.16 -4.27
C ASP A 6 -1.49 -11.96 -4.59
N VAL A 7 -0.79 -11.28 -3.69
CA VAL A 7 0.65 -10.97 -3.83
C VAL A 7 1.51 -11.71 -2.82
N SER A 8 0.97 -12.70 -2.12
CA SER A 8 1.71 -13.51 -1.13
C SER A 8 2.88 -14.29 -1.73
N ASP A 9 2.81 -14.66 -3.02
CA ASP A 9 3.89 -15.35 -3.75
C ASP A 9 4.87 -14.38 -4.44
N TRP A 10 4.72 -13.07 -4.26
CA TRP A 10 5.62 -12.10 -4.87
C TRP A 10 6.95 -12.04 -4.14
N ILE A 11 7.98 -11.59 -4.83
CA ILE A 11 9.32 -11.44 -4.26
C ILE A 11 9.38 -10.16 -3.44
N ASP A 12 9.65 -10.31 -2.16
CA ASP A 12 9.91 -9.22 -1.22
C ASP A 12 11.34 -8.69 -1.40
N THR A 13 11.47 -7.39 -1.60
CA THR A 13 12.75 -6.69 -1.67
C THR A 13 12.80 -5.54 -0.66
N PRO A 14 13.99 -5.16 -0.17
CA PRO A 14 14.14 -4.02 0.74
C PRO A 14 13.56 -2.73 0.14
N ALA A 15 12.79 -1.98 0.95
CA ALA A 15 12.32 -0.65 0.59
C ALA A 15 12.74 0.36 1.67
N PRO A 16 13.97 0.90 1.60
CA PRO A 16 14.48 1.84 2.59
C PRO A 16 13.59 3.08 2.75
N LEU A 17 13.52 3.59 3.98
CA LEU A 17 12.85 4.84 4.32
C LEU A 17 13.85 6.00 4.34
N ASN A 18 13.38 7.21 4.08
CA ASN A 18 14.21 8.41 4.04
C ASN A 18 14.51 8.92 5.45
N THR A 19 15.71 8.62 5.95
CA THR A 19 16.18 9.02 7.29
C THR A 19 16.45 10.53 7.42
N ASN A 20 16.56 11.26 6.31
CA ASN A 20 16.73 12.73 6.29
C ASN A 20 15.39 13.47 6.18
N LYS A 21 14.31 12.78 5.85
CA LYS A 21 12.94 13.30 5.73
C LYS A 21 12.01 12.44 6.57
N CYS A 22 12.21 12.49 7.89
CA CYS A 22 11.35 11.79 8.83
C CYS A 22 11.09 12.63 10.09
N GLY A 23 10.13 12.20 10.90
CA GLY A 23 9.82 12.78 12.19
C GLY A 23 10.91 12.48 13.22
N GLU A 24 11.09 13.41 14.16
CA GLU A 24 12.16 13.38 15.20
C GLU A 24 12.15 12.13 16.11
N ARG A 25 11.03 11.40 16.17
CA ARG A 25 10.87 10.21 17.03
C ARG A 25 10.99 8.91 16.25
N ALA A 26 11.21 8.97 14.95
CA ALA A 26 11.53 7.80 14.14
C ALA A 26 12.94 7.28 14.51
N VAL A 27 13.04 5.98 14.73
CA VAL A 27 14.31 5.27 14.98
C VAL A 27 14.40 4.14 13.97
N PHE A 28 15.47 4.12 13.20
CA PHE A 28 15.62 3.20 12.07
C PHE A 28 16.56 2.04 12.40
N SER A 29 16.33 0.89 11.75
CA SER A 29 17.33 -0.18 11.65
C SER A 29 18.52 0.26 10.79
N SER A 30 19.64 -0.47 10.86
CA SER A 30 20.82 -0.23 10.01
C SER A 30 20.57 -0.32 8.49
N SER A 31 19.51 -1.03 8.08
CA SER A 31 19.11 -1.14 6.66
C SER A 31 18.07 -0.10 6.24
N ASP A 32 17.65 0.79 7.14
CA ASP A 32 16.59 1.80 6.93
C ASP A 32 15.23 1.23 6.50
N THR A 33 15.04 -0.09 6.52
CA THR A 33 13.78 -0.77 6.16
C THR A 33 12.84 -0.97 7.35
N ILE A 34 13.32 -0.83 8.58
CA ILE A 34 12.50 -0.90 9.79
C ILE A 34 12.53 0.46 10.45
N VAL A 35 11.36 0.96 10.84
CA VAL A 35 11.23 2.15 11.67
C VAL A 35 10.39 1.82 12.89
N GLN A 36 10.84 2.30 14.05
CA GLN A 36 10.14 2.21 15.32
C GLN A 36 10.03 3.59 15.96
N ARG A 37 8.97 3.81 16.73
CA ARG A 37 8.83 5.01 17.54
C ARG A 37 9.70 4.90 18.79
N ARG A 38 10.52 5.93 19.07
CA ARG A 38 11.49 5.95 20.18
C ARG A 38 10.92 5.56 21.54
N ASP A 39 9.72 6.05 21.88
CA ASP A 39 8.99 5.65 23.08
C ASP A 39 7.55 5.26 22.67
N PRO A 40 7.28 3.94 22.46
CA PRO A 40 6.00 3.44 21.97
C PRO A 40 4.78 3.78 22.82
N ASP A 41 4.92 3.97 24.13
CA ASP A 41 3.78 4.31 24.99
C ASP A 41 3.58 5.82 25.17
N SER A 42 4.45 6.63 24.57
CA SER A 42 4.31 8.08 24.65
C SER A 42 3.25 8.60 23.69
N VAL A 43 2.38 9.48 24.19
CA VAL A 43 1.44 10.29 23.39
C VAL A 43 2.12 11.32 22.49
N ARG A 44 3.45 11.42 22.50
CA ARG A 44 4.19 12.34 21.64
C ARG A 44 4.19 11.83 20.19
N TYR A 45 3.53 12.60 19.33
CA TYR A 45 3.57 12.56 17.87
C TYR A 45 4.99 12.83 17.33
N LYS A 46 5.21 12.79 16.01
CA LYS A 46 6.50 12.98 15.27
C LYS A 46 7.17 11.68 14.77
N CYS A 47 6.41 10.77 14.17
CA CYS A 47 6.94 9.52 13.57
C CYS A 47 6.55 9.33 12.10
N VAL A 48 6.38 10.43 11.35
CA VAL A 48 6.13 10.42 9.91
C VAL A 48 7.40 10.04 9.15
N CYS A 49 7.30 9.13 8.20
CA CYS A 49 8.41 8.67 7.36
C CYS A 49 7.95 8.58 5.91
N TYR A 50 8.90 8.71 4.98
CA TYR A 50 8.66 8.51 3.55
C TYR A 50 9.60 7.45 3.00
N THR A 51 9.28 6.83 1.87
CA THR A 51 10.23 5.95 1.17
C THR A 51 11.45 6.76 0.71
N ALA A 52 12.64 6.14 0.71
CA ALA A 52 13.88 6.78 0.25
C ALA A 52 13.85 7.08 -1.25
N HIS A 53 13.19 6.19 -2.01
CA HIS A 53 13.02 6.31 -3.45
C HIS A 53 11.54 6.39 -3.84
N PRO A 54 11.23 7.01 -4.99
CA PRO A 54 9.90 6.97 -5.56
C PRO A 54 9.46 5.52 -5.83
N LEU A 55 8.17 5.27 -5.67
CA LEU A 55 7.54 4.00 -6.01
C LEU A 55 7.51 3.83 -7.53
N SER A 56 7.89 2.65 -8.00
CA SER A 56 7.76 2.31 -9.42
C SER A 56 6.38 1.72 -9.69
N PRO A 57 5.74 2.07 -10.82
CA PRO A 57 4.51 1.42 -11.23
C PRO A 57 4.63 -0.11 -11.29
N GLY A 58 3.57 -0.81 -10.88
CA GLY A 58 3.49 -2.27 -10.89
C GLY A 58 4.12 -2.97 -9.68
N GLN A 59 4.75 -2.23 -8.76
CA GLN A 59 5.23 -2.76 -7.48
C GLN A 59 4.24 -2.44 -6.36
N VAL A 60 4.13 -3.34 -5.38
CA VAL A 60 3.42 -3.06 -4.12
C VAL A 60 4.44 -2.56 -3.12
N TRP A 61 4.27 -1.34 -2.61
CA TRP A 61 4.95 -0.93 -1.40
C TRP A 61 4.17 -1.41 -0.19
N GLN A 62 4.77 -2.28 0.61
CA GLN A 62 4.16 -2.94 1.75
C GLN A 62 4.72 -2.41 3.07
N THR A 63 3.81 -2.08 3.98
CA THR A 63 4.09 -1.81 5.39
C THR A 63 3.64 -2.99 6.23
N THR A 64 4.59 -3.68 6.86
CA THR A 64 4.35 -4.84 7.73
C THR A 64 4.44 -4.43 9.20
N VAL A 65 3.38 -4.66 9.99
CA VAL A 65 3.38 -4.34 11.42
C VAL A 65 4.28 -5.32 12.19
N LEU A 66 5.30 -4.80 12.88
CA LEU A 66 6.19 -5.60 13.72
C LEU A 66 5.80 -5.52 15.18
N GLU A 67 5.46 -4.34 15.71
CA GLU A 67 5.12 -4.17 17.11
C GLU A 67 3.92 -3.25 17.26
N THR A 68 3.08 -3.53 18.27
CA THR A 68 1.89 -2.76 18.58
C THR A 68 1.85 -2.42 20.07
N THR A 69 1.28 -1.28 20.42
CA THR A 69 0.88 -0.91 21.78
C THR A 69 -0.63 -0.81 21.91
N ILE A 70 -1.13 -0.96 23.14
CA ILE A 70 -2.54 -0.77 23.48
C ILE A 70 -2.83 0.59 24.12
N THR A 71 -1.79 1.37 24.44
CA THR A 71 -1.91 2.64 25.19
C THR A 71 -2.48 3.79 24.36
N LEU A 72 -2.35 3.72 23.04
CA LEU A 72 -2.86 4.72 22.11
C LEU A 72 -4.13 4.23 21.41
N LEU A 73 -5.01 5.17 21.07
CA LEU A 73 -6.33 4.89 20.49
C LEU A 73 -6.36 5.01 18.96
N SER A 74 -5.37 5.65 18.35
CA SER A 74 -5.30 5.82 16.88
C SER A 74 -4.53 4.70 16.19
N GLY A 75 -4.78 4.51 14.90
CA GLY A 75 -4.00 3.64 14.02
C GLY A 75 -2.78 4.29 13.39
N LEU A 76 -2.01 3.49 12.64
CA LEU A 76 -1.09 4.04 11.65
C LEU A 76 -1.86 4.73 10.51
N THR A 77 -1.20 5.67 9.84
CA THR A 77 -1.65 6.21 8.54
C THR A 77 -0.64 5.79 7.48
N VAL A 78 -1.11 5.32 6.32
CA VAL A 78 -0.25 5.01 5.17
C VAL A 78 -0.75 5.75 3.94
N GLY A 79 0.11 6.02 2.97
CA GLY A 79 -0.30 6.77 1.80
C GLY A 79 0.79 6.95 0.78
N VAL A 80 0.51 7.81 -0.20
CA VAL A 80 1.50 8.28 -1.17
C VAL A 80 1.50 9.79 -1.25
N THR A 81 2.66 10.38 -1.54
CA THR A 81 2.80 11.82 -1.81
C THR A 81 3.57 12.06 -3.11
N ALA A 82 3.14 13.04 -3.91
CA ALA A 82 3.88 13.50 -5.10
C ALA A 82 4.94 14.55 -4.77
N THR A 83 4.98 15.02 -3.51
CA THR A 83 5.92 16.04 -3.06
C THR A 83 6.39 15.71 -1.65
N LEU A 84 7.70 15.49 -1.47
CA LEU A 84 8.28 15.42 -0.13
C LEU A 84 8.23 16.80 0.52
N PRO A 85 7.73 16.93 1.76
CA PRO A 85 7.63 18.22 2.38
C PRO A 85 9.02 18.78 2.73
N GLN A 86 9.16 20.10 2.66
CA GLN A 86 10.39 20.76 3.12
C GLN A 86 10.59 20.53 4.62
N VAL A 87 9.52 20.70 5.40
CA VAL A 87 9.43 20.43 6.82
C VAL A 87 8.49 19.25 7.03
N VAL A 88 9.01 18.16 7.61
CA VAL A 88 8.21 16.97 7.87
C VAL A 88 7.15 17.31 8.92
N PRO A 89 5.87 17.01 8.66
CA PRO A 89 4.83 17.28 9.64
C PRO A 89 5.01 16.38 10.87
N PHE A 90 4.50 16.87 12.01
CA PHE A 90 4.55 16.11 13.26
C PHE A 90 3.70 14.84 13.18
N GLU A 91 2.58 14.86 12.46
CA GLU A 91 1.80 13.67 12.17
C GLU A 91 0.97 13.86 10.92
N LEU A 92 0.76 12.75 10.20
CA LEU A 92 -0.19 12.70 9.11
C LEU A 92 -1.62 12.53 9.63
N LEU A 93 -1.79 12.20 10.92
CA LEU A 93 -3.08 12.01 11.54
C LEU A 93 -3.94 13.30 11.51
N PHE A 94 -3.50 14.40 12.09
CA PHE A 94 -4.33 15.60 12.10
C PHE A 94 -4.20 16.45 10.84
N GLN A 95 -3.20 16.17 10.00
CA GLN A 95 -3.05 16.84 8.73
C GLN A 95 -4.14 16.36 7.77
N ARG A 96 -4.96 17.32 7.29
CA ARG A 96 -5.75 17.08 6.08
C ARG A 96 -4.79 16.80 4.94
N SER A 97 -5.02 15.70 4.21
CA SER A 97 -4.25 15.37 3.02
C SER A 97 -4.13 16.61 2.11
N GLY A 98 -2.90 16.99 1.80
CA GLY A 98 -2.61 18.14 0.95
C GLY A 98 -2.93 17.88 -0.53
N PRO A 99 -2.71 18.89 -1.40
CA PRO A 99 -2.91 18.85 -2.87
C PRO A 99 -2.24 17.65 -3.58
N HIS A 100 -1.26 17.04 -2.92
CA HIS A 100 -0.38 16.03 -3.50
C HIS A 100 -0.26 14.77 -2.63
N GLU A 101 -1.18 14.57 -1.68
CA GLU A 101 -1.13 13.45 -0.73
C GLU A 101 -2.42 12.64 -0.79
N TRP A 102 -2.27 11.31 -0.76
CA TRP A 102 -3.37 10.35 -0.64
C TRP A 102 -3.12 9.52 0.61
N LEU A 103 -3.93 9.73 1.65
CA LEU A 103 -3.71 9.16 2.98
C LEU A 103 -4.84 8.20 3.35
N TYR A 104 -4.49 6.95 3.59
CA TYR A 104 -5.36 5.88 4.07
C TYR A 104 -5.24 5.77 5.59
N ARG A 105 -6.39 5.91 6.25
CA ARG A 105 -6.54 5.74 7.69
C ARG A 105 -7.91 5.23 8.03
N GLY A 106 -7.99 4.42 9.09
CA GLY A 106 -9.26 3.85 9.53
C GLY A 106 -9.81 3.05 8.37
N THR A 107 -10.98 3.47 7.88
CA THR A 107 -11.72 2.83 6.79
C THR A 107 -11.78 3.68 5.51
N SER A 108 -10.94 4.72 5.37
CA SER A 108 -11.04 5.68 4.26
C SER A 108 -9.71 6.17 3.71
N LEU A 109 -9.67 6.42 2.40
CA LEU A 109 -8.62 7.18 1.72
C LEU A 109 -9.07 8.63 1.56
N SER A 110 -8.21 9.57 1.95
CA SER A 110 -8.45 11.01 1.77
C SER A 110 -7.43 11.64 0.81
N HIS A 111 -7.87 12.64 0.06
CA HIS A 111 -7.06 13.51 -0.79
C HIS A 111 -7.66 14.92 -0.80
N ASN A 112 -6.83 15.95 -0.73
CA ASN A 112 -7.26 17.37 -0.67
C ASN A 112 -8.27 17.64 0.45
N GLY A 113 -8.06 17.01 1.61
CA GLY A 113 -8.93 17.12 2.77
C GLY A 113 -10.34 16.53 2.58
N ARG A 114 -10.56 15.72 1.53
CA ARG A 114 -11.82 15.04 1.24
C ARG A 114 -11.62 13.53 1.21
N ASN A 115 -12.61 12.77 1.65
CA ASN A 115 -12.60 11.33 1.47
C ASN A 115 -12.87 11.01 -0.01
N VAL A 116 -11.95 10.30 -0.65
CA VAL A 116 -12.03 9.87 -2.05
C VAL A 116 -12.32 8.37 -2.19
N SER A 117 -12.13 7.60 -1.12
CA SER A 117 -12.59 6.21 -1.01
C SER A 117 -13.00 5.92 0.43
N SER A 118 -14.07 5.14 0.60
CA SER A 118 -14.62 4.71 1.90
C SER A 118 -14.78 3.18 1.91
N ASP A 119 -15.26 2.61 3.02
CA ASP A 119 -15.51 1.16 3.15
C ASP A 119 -14.26 0.30 2.88
N LEU A 120 -13.10 0.84 3.27
CA LEU A 120 -11.86 0.07 3.31
C LEU A 120 -11.77 -0.69 4.63
N PRO A 121 -11.05 -1.83 4.68
CA PRO A 121 -10.74 -2.50 5.94
C PRO A 121 -10.16 -1.54 6.98
N ASN A 122 -10.51 -1.71 8.25
CA ASN A 122 -10.00 -0.80 9.28
C ASN A 122 -8.53 -1.10 9.60
N ILE A 123 -7.63 -0.17 9.27
CA ILE A 123 -6.19 -0.31 9.59
C ILE A 123 -5.79 0.20 10.99
N GLU A 124 -6.75 0.67 11.80
CA GLU A 124 -6.47 1.12 13.17
C GLU A 124 -6.06 0.01 14.11
N PHE A 125 -6.60 -1.19 13.88
CA PHE A 125 -6.45 -2.33 14.77
C PHE A 125 -5.57 -3.44 14.19
N LEU A 126 -4.65 -3.07 13.28
CA LEU A 126 -3.72 -4.04 12.74
C LEU A 126 -2.88 -4.69 13.85
N LYS A 127 -2.72 -5.99 13.73
CA LYS A 127 -1.91 -6.83 14.62
C LYS A 127 -0.54 -7.05 14.02
N ARG A 128 0.39 -7.51 14.85
CA ARG A 128 1.70 -7.97 14.39
C ARG A 128 1.56 -8.96 13.22
N HIS A 129 2.44 -8.81 12.23
CA HIS A 129 2.48 -9.52 10.95
C HIS A 129 1.37 -9.18 9.95
N GLN A 130 0.42 -8.32 10.29
CA GLN A 130 -0.53 -7.82 9.29
C GLN A 130 0.11 -6.74 8.42
N THR A 131 -0.32 -6.68 7.17
CA THR A 131 0.29 -5.81 6.16
C THR A 131 -0.73 -4.89 5.50
N VAL A 132 -0.27 -3.70 5.13
CA VAL A 132 -0.97 -2.79 4.22
C VAL A 132 -0.06 -2.53 3.03
N GLY A 133 -0.55 -2.83 1.83
CA GLY A 133 0.16 -2.62 0.58
C GLY A 133 -0.50 -1.53 -0.27
N LEU A 134 0.33 -0.73 -0.93
CA LEU A 134 -0.10 0.27 -1.92
C LEU A 134 0.57 -0.04 -3.25
N LEU A 135 -0.23 -0.18 -4.31
CA LEU A 135 0.26 -0.37 -5.67
C LEU A 135 -0.14 0.82 -6.52
N LEU A 136 0.85 1.41 -7.17
CA LEU A 136 0.67 2.40 -8.23
C LEU A 136 0.71 1.68 -9.58
N THR A 137 -0.27 1.92 -10.44
CA THR A 137 -0.25 1.44 -11.83
C THR A 137 0.36 2.49 -12.75
N ALA A 138 0.79 2.12 -13.96
CA ALA A 138 1.34 3.08 -14.91
C ALA A 138 0.27 4.04 -15.48
N SER A 139 -1.01 3.70 -15.36
CA SER A 139 -2.14 4.59 -15.67
C SER A 139 -2.50 5.57 -14.55
N GLY A 140 -1.82 5.51 -13.39
CA GLY A 140 -2.09 6.39 -12.26
C GLY A 140 -3.28 5.99 -11.41
N ASP A 141 -3.67 4.72 -11.44
CA ASP A 141 -4.56 4.13 -10.44
C ASP A 141 -3.76 3.70 -9.20
N LEU A 142 -4.32 3.99 -8.01
CA LEU A 142 -3.82 3.55 -6.71
C LEU A 142 -4.69 2.40 -6.19
N HIS A 143 -4.07 1.27 -5.87
CA HIS A 143 -4.72 0.07 -5.37
C HIS A 143 -4.25 -0.25 -3.94
N VAL A 144 -5.16 -0.75 -3.11
CA VAL A 144 -4.88 -1.17 -1.73
C VAL A 144 -4.86 -2.69 -1.63
N PHE A 145 -3.90 -3.20 -0.85
CA PHE A 145 -3.78 -4.58 -0.44
C PHE A 145 -3.78 -4.67 1.08
N ILE A 146 -4.42 -5.70 1.63
CA ILE A 146 -4.38 -6.01 3.06
C ILE A 146 -4.01 -7.48 3.22
N ASN A 147 -2.93 -7.76 3.95
CA ASN A 147 -2.40 -9.12 4.14
C ASN A 147 -2.19 -9.87 2.81
N GLY A 148 -1.61 -9.18 1.81
CA GLY A 148 -1.35 -9.75 0.47
C GLY A 148 -2.57 -9.79 -0.46
N LEU A 149 -3.78 -9.56 0.02
CA LEU A 149 -4.99 -9.63 -0.80
C LEU A 149 -5.39 -8.26 -1.34
N HIS A 150 -5.65 -8.18 -2.64
CA HIS A 150 -6.17 -6.98 -3.29
C HIS A 150 -7.56 -6.65 -2.74
N VAL A 151 -7.72 -5.42 -2.26
CA VAL A 151 -9.00 -4.92 -1.74
C VAL A 151 -9.78 -4.25 -2.87
N LYS A 152 -9.26 -3.13 -3.40
CA LYS A 152 -9.84 -2.39 -4.52
C LYS A 152 -8.91 -1.29 -5.02
N LYS A 153 -9.29 -0.69 -6.15
CA LYS A 153 -8.81 0.63 -6.56
C LYS A 153 -9.41 1.70 -5.65
N VAL A 154 -8.58 2.60 -5.14
CA VAL A 154 -8.96 3.65 -4.17
C VAL A 154 -8.82 5.07 -4.70
N ALA A 155 -8.01 5.28 -5.75
CA ALA A 155 -7.91 6.55 -6.45
C ALA A 155 -7.43 6.32 -7.89
N SER A 156 -7.63 7.31 -8.75
CA SER A 156 -7.22 7.34 -10.15
C SER A 156 -6.69 8.72 -10.52
N GLY A 157 -5.91 8.80 -11.60
CA GLY A 157 -5.35 10.06 -12.09
C GLY A 157 -4.27 10.63 -11.19
N LEU A 158 -3.58 9.77 -10.42
CA LEU A 158 -2.38 10.18 -9.72
C LEU A 158 -1.31 10.60 -10.74
N PRO A 159 -0.49 11.63 -10.44
CA PRO A 159 0.50 12.14 -11.37
C PRO A 159 1.69 11.18 -11.46
N VAL A 160 1.55 10.08 -12.21
CA VAL A 160 2.60 9.04 -12.38
C VAL A 160 3.85 9.52 -13.09
N ASN A 161 3.74 10.58 -13.88
CA ASN A 161 4.89 11.27 -14.45
C ASN A 161 5.68 12.06 -13.40
N ASN A 162 5.09 12.27 -12.22
CA ASN A 162 5.78 12.77 -11.06
C ASN A 162 6.22 11.57 -10.22
N HIS A 163 7.40 11.70 -9.62
CA HIS A 163 7.83 10.78 -8.58
C HIS A 163 6.80 10.77 -7.44
N LEU A 164 6.31 9.59 -7.08
CA LEU A 164 5.41 9.37 -5.95
C LEU A 164 6.15 8.59 -4.88
N TRP A 165 6.18 9.08 -3.64
CA TRP A 165 6.81 8.41 -2.51
C TRP A 165 5.76 7.78 -1.61
N GLY A 166 6.07 6.62 -1.03
CA GLY A 166 5.28 6.07 0.06
C GLY A 166 5.40 6.98 1.29
N ALA A 167 4.32 7.15 2.03
CA ALA A 167 4.25 7.91 3.27
C ALA A 167 3.63 7.04 4.36
N VAL A 168 4.22 7.03 5.56
CA VAL A 168 3.70 6.30 6.71
C VAL A 168 3.87 7.14 7.97
N ASP A 169 2.87 7.14 8.83
CA ASP A 169 2.95 7.65 10.18
C ASP A 169 2.82 6.50 11.17
N VAL A 170 3.91 6.21 11.89
CA VAL A 170 3.99 5.14 12.91
C VAL A 170 3.59 5.68 14.29
N TYR A 171 2.65 6.62 14.30
CA TYR A 171 1.95 7.04 15.50
C TYR A 171 0.72 6.14 15.76
N GLY A 172 0.32 6.05 17.02
CA GLY A 172 -0.82 5.26 17.46
C GLY A 172 -0.41 3.85 17.90
N ARG A 173 -1.34 2.91 17.72
CA ARG A 173 -1.21 1.52 18.14
C ARG A 173 -0.06 0.81 17.45
N CYS A 174 0.30 1.20 16.23
CA CYS A 174 1.50 0.68 15.59
C CYS A 174 2.74 1.35 16.20
N ALA A 175 3.66 0.53 16.72
CA ALA A 175 4.90 1.02 17.33
C ALA A 175 6.11 0.84 16.41
N LYS A 176 6.04 -0.12 15.49
CA LYS A 176 7.16 -0.51 14.61
C LYS A 176 6.65 -1.18 13.34
N ILE A 177 7.23 -0.81 12.21
CA ILE A 177 6.92 -1.41 10.91
C ILE A 177 8.19 -1.82 10.15
N LYS A 178 8.03 -2.74 9.21
CA LYS A 178 8.98 -3.03 8.13
C LYS A 178 8.41 -2.51 6.81
N SER A 179 9.26 -1.91 6.00
CA SER A 179 8.97 -1.37 4.67
C SER A 179 9.62 -2.25 3.60
N GLU A 180 8.81 -2.74 2.67
CA GLU A 180 9.18 -3.72 1.65
C GLU A 180 8.56 -3.38 0.30
N LEU A 181 9.21 -3.77 -0.79
CA LEU A 181 8.66 -3.71 -2.15
C LEU A 181 8.40 -5.13 -2.62
N LEU A 182 7.16 -5.41 -3.02
CA LEU A 182 6.77 -6.68 -3.60
C LEU A 182 6.71 -6.55 -5.12
N SER A 183 7.31 -7.51 -5.81
CA SER A 183 7.28 -7.58 -7.28
C SER A 183 7.33 -9.03 -7.77
N GLY A 184 6.88 -9.28 -9.01
CA GLY A 184 7.22 -10.53 -9.69
C GLY A 184 6.24 -11.71 -9.56
N GLY A 185 4.93 -11.48 -9.57
CA GLY A 185 3.96 -12.56 -9.83
C GLY A 185 3.86 -12.91 -11.33
N ARG A 186 3.42 -14.14 -11.65
CA ARG A 186 2.92 -14.52 -13.01
C ARG A 186 1.75 -13.63 -13.47
N TRP A 187 1.21 -12.83 -12.55
CA TRP A 187 0.13 -11.91 -12.75
C TRP A 187 0.68 -10.50 -13.05
N GLY A 188 1.08 -10.27 -14.30
CA GLY A 188 1.46 -8.94 -14.79
C GLY A 188 0.26 -7.99 -14.78
N TRP A 189 0.34 -6.93 -13.98
CA TRP A 189 -0.59 -5.80 -14.05
C TRP A 189 -0.29 -5.00 -15.33
N CYS A 190 -0.71 -5.52 -16.48
CA CYS A 190 -0.68 -4.79 -17.74
C CYS A 190 -1.83 -3.77 -17.74
N ASP A 191 -1.53 -2.54 -18.18
CA ASP A 191 -2.40 -1.36 -18.13
C ASP A 191 -3.83 -1.59 -18.64
N GLY A 192 -4.75 -1.83 -17.70
CA GLY A 192 -6.19 -1.89 -17.96
C GLY A 192 -6.79 -3.30 -17.86
N LEU A 193 -7.43 -3.56 -16.72
CA LEU A 193 -8.54 -4.52 -16.53
C LEU A 193 -8.34 -6.03 -16.75
N CYS A 194 -7.26 -6.55 -17.31
CA CYS A 194 -7.19 -7.97 -17.65
C CYS A 194 -6.10 -8.76 -16.92
N GLN A 195 -6.44 -9.18 -15.70
CA GLN A 195 -6.11 -10.53 -15.26
C GLN A 195 -7.16 -11.14 -14.31
N LEU A 196 -8.08 -10.34 -13.78
CA LEU A 196 -9.27 -10.86 -13.11
C LEU A 196 -10.31 -11.48 -14.07
N LEU A 197 -10.26 -11.16 -15.38
CA LEU A 197 -11.29 -11.55 -16.37
C LEU A 197 -10.90 -12.69 -17.33
N LEU A 198 -9.64 -13.12 -17.41
CA LEU A 198 -9.24 -14.16 -18.38
C LEU A 198 -9.32 -15.60 -17.84
N TYR A 199 -9.37 -15.80 -16.52
CA TYR A 199 -9.45 -17.16 -15.97
C TYR A 199 -10.87 -17.77 -16.02
N THR A 200 -11.91 -16.98 -16.29
CA THR A 200 -13.29 -17.47 -16.38
C THR A 200 -13.71 -17.92 -17.78
N LYS A 201 -12.87 -17.75 -18.82
CA LYS A 201 -13.19 -18.17 -20.20
C LYS A 201 -12.43 -19.41 -20.72
N GLN A 202 -11.57 -20.04 -19.92
CA GLN A 202 -10.88 -21.27 -20.35
C GLN A 202 -11.48 -22.59 -19.83
N HIS A 203 -12.58 -22.56 -19.07
CA HIS A 203 -13.24 -23.78 -18.59
C HIS A 203 -14.76 -23.87 -18.87
N CYS A 204 -15.26 -23.15 -19.87
CA CYS A 204 -16.60 -23.38 -20.40
C CYS A 204 -16.58 -23.27 -21.93
N GLY A 205 -16.13 -24.33 -22.60
CA GLY A 205 -16.04 -24.35 -24.06
C GLY A 205 -15.13 -25.43 -24.64
N SER A 206 -15.27 -26.69 -24.22
CA SER A 206 -14.74 -27.84 -24.98
C SER A 206 -15.77 -28.97 -24.98
N GLY A 207 -16.83 -28.72 -25.74
CA GLY A 207 -17.78 -29.72 -26.21
C GLY A 207 -17.89 -29.64 -27.72
N LEU A 208 -16.75 -29.77 -28.42
CA LEU A 208 -16.73 -30.15 -29.84
C LEU A 208 -16.18 -31.57 -29.88
N GLU A 209 -17.08 -32.55 -29.92
CA GLU A 209 -16.75 -33.86 -30.47
C GLU A 209 -16.60 -33.68 -31.99
N GLU A 210 -15.36 -33.73 -32.46
CA GLU A 210 -15.06 -34.08 -33.84
C GLU A 210 -15.47 -35.54 -34.07
N ASN A 211 -16.50 -35.79 -34.88
CA ASN A 211 -16.63 -37.06 -35.57
C ASN A 211 -16.47 -36.86 -37.07
N ARG A 212 -15.54 -37.68 -37.60
CA ARG A 212 -14.98 -37.65 -38.94
C ARG A 212 -16.01 -38.00 -40.01
N PHE A 213 -15.83 -37.35 -41.16
CA PHE A 213 -16.01 -37.81 -42.54
C PHE A 213 -16.52 -39.24 -42.76
N PHE A 214 -17.55 -39.38 -43.60
CA PHE A 214 -17.42 -40.14 -44.86
C PHE A 214 -18.33 -39.55 -45.96
N SER A 215 -17.75 -39.47 -47.15
CA SER A 215 -18.36 -39.09 -48.43
C SER A 215 -19.28 -40.20 -48.97
N LYS A 216 -20.47 -39.84 -49.44
CA LYS A 216 -20.95 -39.98 -50.83
C LYS A 216 -22.33 -39.36 -50.99
#